data_AF-A0A7C5E3D3-F1
#
_entry.id   AF-A0A7C5E3D3-F1
#
_cell.length_a   1.000
_cell.length_b   1.000
_cell.length_c   1.000
_cell.angle_alpha   90.00
_cell.angle_beta   90.00
_cell.angle_gamma   90.00
#
_symmetry.space_group_name_H-M   'P 1'
#
loop_
_entity.id
_entity.type
_entity.pdbx_description
1 polymer ?
#
loop_
_entity_poly.entity_id
_entity_poly.type
_entity_poly.pdbx_seq_one_letter_code
_entity_poly.pdbx_strand_id
1 'polypeptide(L)'
;VIRYLPKLQLPGARVIQMMGAYGGVKWKTLAIELLKNFADRLGGEAIYLFAPAFAGNSAIREAFLKEVGVKETLEMAEEVDVALVGIGGIRSETSLLIETGDLKEEEIKELTEKRAVGGICGNFFDIRGHLLDVSFNMRRIAVRLERLKEGNRKVIAIAGGKEKKEAILGALRGRWITTLVTDEITGRWLLEH
;
A
#
# COMPACT_ATOMS: atom_id res chain seq x y z
N VAL A 1 -13.06 4.12 5.87
CA VAL A 1 -13.61 3.31 4.75
C VAL A 1 -14.39 2.11 5.26
N ILE A 2 -13.74 1.07 5.80
CA ILE A 2 -14.40 -0.21 6.16
C ILE A 2 -15.62 -0.04 7.09
N ARG A 3 -15.56 0.87 8.08
CA ARG A 3 -16.69 1.17 8.97
C ARG A 3 -17.98 1.64 8.24
N TYR A 4 -17.84 2.22 7.06
CA TYR A 4 -18.94 2.74 6.24
C TYR A 4 -19.34 1.79 5.10
N LEU A 5 -18.63 0.67 4.91
CA LEU A 5 -19.00 -0.33 3.91
C LEU A 5 -20.30 -1.03 4.35
N PRO A 6 -21.37 -1.12 3.56
CA PRO A 6 -22.56 -1.87 3.99
C PRO A 6 -22.21 -3.34 4.26
N LYS A 7 -23.02 -4.00 5.10
CA LYS A 7 -22.92 -5.46 5.20
C LYS A 7 -23.46 -6.07 3.91
N LEU A 8 -22.61 -6.81 3.23
CA LEU A 8 -22.90 -7.55 2.01
C LEU A 8 -22.76 -9.05 2.29
N GLN A 9 -23.39 -9.87 1.46
CA GLN A 9 -23.21 -11.31 1.45
C GLN A 9 -22.67 -11.69 0.08
N LEU A 10 -21.35 -11.87 0.00
CA LEU A 10 -20.65 -12.27 -1.21
C LEU A 10 -19.99 -13.64 -0.94
N PRO A 11 -20.73 -14.75 -1.08
CA PRO A 11 -20.17 -16.08 -0.86
C PRO A 11 -18.91 -16.31 -1.69
N GLY A 12 -17.85 -16.80 -1.05
CA GLY A 12 -16.55 -17.04 -1.69
C GLY A 12 -15.66 -15.81 -1.84
N ALA A 13 -16.09 -14.62 -1.39
CA ALA A 13 -15.22 -13.45 -1.36
C ALA A 13 -14.03 -13.66 -0.41
N ARG A 14 -12.83 -13.33 -0.87
CA ARG A 14 -11.59 -13.37 -0.09
C ARG A 14 -11.00 -11.97 -0.01
N VAL A 15 -10.64 -11.54 1.19
CA VAL A 15 -9.97 -10.26 1.46
C VAL A 15 -8.53 -10.54 1.83
N ILE A 16 -7.61 -10.20 0.93
CA ILE A 16 -6.21 -10.60 1.01
C ILE A 16 -5.32 -9.41 1.36
N GLN A 17 -4.45 -9.58 2.34
CA GLN A 17 -3.51 -8.53 2.75
C GLN A 17 -2.38 -8.37 1.72
N MET A 18 -2.18 -7.15 1.22
CA MET A 18 -1.26 -6.87 0.11
C MET A 18 0.15 -6.44 0.55
N MET A 19 0.37 -6.17 1.84
CA MET A 19 1.65 -5.70 2.38
C MET A 19 1.82 -6.17 3.81
N GLY A 20 3.06 -6.49 4.20
CA GLY A 20 3.39 -6.81 5.59
C GLY A 20 3.03 -5.66 6.54
N ALA A 21 2.95 -5.96 7.83
CA ALA A 21 2.51 -4.97 8.82
C ALA A 21 3.61 -3.93 9.14
N TYR A 22 3.22 -2.66 9.24
CA TYR A 22 4.04 -1.57 9.77
C TYR A 22 4.06 -1.56 11.31
N GLY A 23 5.09 -0.95 11.89
CA GLY A 23 5.07 -0.36 13.23
C GLY A 23 5.43 -1.27 14.38
N GLY A 24 6.27 -2.26 14.12
CA GLY A 24 6.90 -3.07 15.17
C GLY A 24 5.88 -3.60 16.16
N VAL A 25 6.12 -3.49 17.47
CA VAL A 25 5.19 -3.97 18.52
C VAL A 25 4.01 -3.01 18.75
N LYS A 26 4.14 -1.72 18.42
CA LYS A 26 3.15 -0.67 18.77
C LYS A 26 1.91 -0.65 17.88
N TRP A 27 2.01 -1.11 16.62
CA TRP A 27 0.94 -0.91 15.63
C TRP A 27 0.40 -2.19 14.96
N LYS A 28 0.76 -3.38 15.48
CA LYS A 28 0.42 -4.68 14.85
C LYS A 28 -1.08 -4.95 14.72
N THR A 29 -1.89 -4.47 15.68
CA THR A 29 -3.30 -4.84 15.79
C THR A 29 -4.17 -4.22 14.70
N LEU A 30 -3.76 -3.08 14.16
CA LEU A 30 -4.61 -2.32 13.24
C LEU A 30 -4.81 -3.03 11.90
N ALA A 31 -3.78 -3.62 11.32
CA ALA A 31 -3.88 -4.29 10.01
C ALA A 31 -4.76 -5.54 10.06
N ILE A 32 -4.57 -6.38 11.09
CA ILE A 32 -5.33 -7.62 11.29
C ILE A 32 -6.81 -7.30 11.53
N GLU A 33 -7.09 -6.34 12.42
CA GLU A 33 -8.47 -5.92 12.70
C GLU A 33 -9.15 -5.31 11.48
N LEU A 34 -8.44 -4.49 10.69
CA LEU A 34 -8.99 -3.92 9.45
C LEU A 34 -9.35 -5.02 8.45
N LEU A 35 -8.46 -5.98 8.22
CA LEU A 35 -8.68 -7.06 7.27
C LEU A 35 -9.87 -7.94 7.68
N LYS A 36 -9.91 -8.34 8.96
CA LYS A 36 -11.02 -9.12 9.52
C LYS A 36 -12.35 -8.39 9.39
N ASN A 37 -12.41 -7.13 9.83
CA ASN A 37 -13.63 -6.33 9.76
C ASN A 37 -14.11 -6.14 8.31
N PHE A 38 -13.18 -6.10 7.34
CA PHE A 38 -13.53 -6.02 5.94
C PHE A 38 -14.14 -7.34 5.45
N ALA A 39 -13.48 -8.48 5.72
CA ALA A 39 -14.01 -9.80 5.38
C ALA A 39 -15.40 -10.04 6.00
N ASP A 40 -15.57 -9.75 7.30
CA ASP A 40 -16.84 -9.88 8.02
C ASP A 40 -17.96 -9.04 7.38
N ARG A 41 -17.65 -7.84 6.86
CA ARG A 41 -18.63 -7.01 6.16
C ARG A 41 -18.97 -7.49 4.76
N LEU A 42 -18.14 -8.32 4.15
CA LEU A 42 -18.43 -8.96 2.87
C LEU A 42 -19.07 -10.35 3.01
N GLY A 43 -19.14 -10.90 4.23
CA GLY A 43 -19.50 -12.30 4.46
C GLY A 43 -18.47 -13.27 3.89
N GLY A 44 -17.21 -12.84 3.83
CA GLY A 44 -16.10 -13.55 3.20
C GLY A 44 -15.00 -13.96 4.19
N GLU A 45 -13.88 -14.39 3.65
CA GLU A 45 -12.71 -14.85 4.41
C GLU A 45 -11.55 -13.83 4.35
N ALA A 46 -10.80 -13.69 5.44
CA ALA A 46 -9.60 -12.87 5.49
C ALA A 46 -8.34 -13.74 5.33
N ILE A 47 -7.47 -13.39 4.37
CA ILE A 47 -6.19 -14.06 4.12
C ILE A 47 -5.05 -13.12 4.54
N TYR A 48 -4.35 -13.48 5.60
CA TYR A 48 -3.37 -12.64 6.27
C TYR A 48 -1.96 -12.86 5.73
N LEU A 49 -1.20 -11.76 5.61
CA LEU A 49 0.22 -11.80 5.30
C LEU A 49 1.02 -11.68 6.60
N PHE A 50 1.52 -12.82 7.10
CA PHE A 50 2.31 -12.88 8.33
C PHE A 50 3.79 -12.53 8.10
N ALA A 51 4.03 -11.27 7.73
CA ALA A 51 5.37 -10.74 7.51
C ALA A 51 5.45 -9.26 7.94
N PRO A 52 6.64 -8.74 8.28
CA PRO A 52 6.84 -7.30 8.43
C PRO A 52 6.73 -6.59 7.08
N ALA A 53 6.37 -5.30 7.09
CA ALA A 53 6.40 -4.45 5.89
C ALA A 53 7.80 -4.39 5.25
N PHE A 54 8.82 -4.26 6.10
CA PHE A 54 10.22 -4.26 5.72
C PHE A 54 11.02 -5.21 6.63
N ALA A 55 11.75 -6.14 6.03
CA ALA A 55 12.68 -7.02 6.73
C ALA A 55 13.92 -6.25 7.22
N GLY A 56 14.66 -6.82 8.18
CA GLY A 56 15.89 -6.19 8.69
C GLY A 56 17.00 -6.04 7.63
N ASN A 57 17.02 -6.93 6.62
CA ASN A 57 17.93 -6.90 5.48
C ASN A 57 17.36 -7.75 4.32
N SER A 58 18.06 -7.77 3.18
CA SER A 58 17.64 -8.54 2.01
C SER A 58 17.63 -10.06 2.23
N ALA A 59 18.60 -10.61 2.97
CA ALA A 59 18.62 -12.05 3.24
C ALA A 59 17.39 -12.51 4.05
N ILE A 60 16.95 -11.71 5.02
CA ILE A 60 15.72 -11.96 5.79
C ILE A 60 14.48 -11.83 4.89
N ARG A 61 14.44 -10.82 4.01
CA ARG A 61 13.36 -10.69 3.01
C ARG A 61 13.27 -11.95 2.15
N GLU A 62 14.39 -12.42 1.61
CA GLU A 62 14.42 -13.62 0.78
C GLU A 62 13.97 -14.87 1.53
N ALA A 63 14.27 -14.97 2.83
CA ALA A 63 13.77 -16.06 3.66
C ALA A 63 12.23 -15.99 3.80
N PHE A 64 11.66 -14.81 4.05
CA PHE A 64 10.20 -14.64 4.07
C PHE A 64 9.55 -14.96 2.73
N LEU A 65 10.12 -14.52 1.61
CA LEU A 65 9.56 -14.77 0.28
C LEU A 65 9.64 -16.25 -0.15
N LYS A 66 10.45 -17.06 0.52
CA LYS A 66 10.52 -18.52 0.33
C LYS A 66 9.61 -19.30 1.27
N GLU A 67 9.11 -18.66 2.32
CA GLU A 67 8.10 -19.25 3.20
C GLU A 67 6.80 -19.41 2.42
N VAL A 68 6.22 -20.61 2.47
CA VAL A 68 5.10 -21.02 1.61
C VAL A 68 3.89 -20.12 1.83
N GLY A 69 3.50 -19.87 3.08
CA GLY A 69 2.33 -19.04 3.41
C GLY A 69 2.50 -17.59 2.95
N VAL A 70 3.67 -16.99 3.13
CA VAL A 70 3.99 -15.64 2.64
C VAL A 70 3.95 -15.58 1.12
N LYS A 71 4.59 -16.54 0.45
CA LYS A 71 4.64 -16.62 -1.01
C LYS A 71 3.24 -16.75 -1.61
N GLU A 72 2.46 -17.73 -1.15
CA GLU A 72 1.10 -17.98 -1.63
C GLU A 72 0.19 -16.78 -1.38
N THR A 73 0.30 -16.12 -0.22
CA THR A 73 -0.48 -14.92 0.08
C THR A 73 -0.16 -13.78 -0.88
N LEU A 74 1.12 -13.54 -1.17
CA LEU A 74 1.53 -12.49 -2.12
C LEU A 74 1.11 -12.82 -3.56
N GLU A 75 1.24 -14.08 -3.99
CA GLU A 75 0.80 -14.54 -5.30
C GLU A 75 -0.72 -14.36 -5.46
N MET A 76 -1.52 -14.75 -4.45
CA MET A 76 -2.96 -14.50 -4.46
C MET A 76 -3.28 -13.00 -4.46
N ALA A 77 -2.53 -12.18 -3.70
CA ALA A 77 -2.72 -10.74 -3.63
C ALA A 77 -2.39 -10.02 -4.96
N GLU A 78 -1.49 -10.56 -5.78
CA GLU A 78 -1.16 -10.05 -7.12
C GLU A 78 -2.22 -10.43 -8.17
N GLU A 79 -3.06 -11.44 -7.88
CA GLU A 79 -4.09 -11.98 -8.77
C GLU A 79 -5.52 -11.55 -8.40
N VAL A 80 -5.68 -10.63 -7.43
CA VAL A 80 -6.99 -10.15 -6.99
C VAL A 80 -7.80 -9.49 -8.11
N ASP A 81 -9.11 -9.67 -8.11
CA ASP A 81 -10.02 -8.98 -9.03
C ASP A 81 -10.01 -7.46 -8.81
N VAL A 82 -9.97 -7.07 -7.53
CA VAL A 82 -9.98 -5.68 -7.08
C VAL A 82 -8.97 -5.48 -5.96
N ALA A 83 -8.02 -4.57 -6.16
CA ALA A 83 -7.13 -4.07 -5.12
C ALA A 83 -7.70 -2.78 -4.52
N LEU A 84 -7.88 -2.73 -3.21
CA LEU A 84 -8.28 -1.53 -2.48
C LEU A 84 -7.07 -0.96 -1.73
N VAL A 85 -6.61 0.23 -2.10
CA VAL A 85 -5.37 0.81 -1.58
C VAL A 85 -5.56 2.22 -1.03
N GLY A 86 -4.68 2.60 -0.10
CA GLY A 86 -4.46 4.00 0.26
C GLY A 86 -3.27 4.57 -0.50
N ILE A 87 -3.20 5.90 -0.61
CA ILE A 87 -2.01 6.61 -1.10
C ILE A 87 -1.42 7.40 0.07
N GLY A 88 -0.20 7.07 0.45
CA GLY A 88 0.59 7.84 1.42
C GLY A 88 1.30 8.99 0.72
N GLY A 89 1.36 10.17 1.34
CA GLY A 89 2.15 11.30 0.86
C GLY A 89 3.52 11.37 1.52
N ILE A 90 4.50 11.95 0.81
CA ILE A 90 5.84 12.26 1.30
C ILE A 90 5.93 13.78 1.40
N ARG A 91 5.54 14.34 2.54
CA ARG A 91 5.86 15.72 2.92
C ARG A 91 6.74 15.69 4.16
N SER A 92 7.43 16.81 4.44
CA SER A 92 8.65 16.99 5.25
C SER A 92 8.77 16.28 6.61
N GLU A 93 7.70 15.67 7.10
CA GLU A 93 7.64 14.92 8.35
C GLU A 93 6.75 13.69 8.14
N THR A 94 7.25 12.63 7.51
CA THR A 94 6.52 11.37 7.29
C THR A 94 6.19 10.68 8.62
N SER A 95 5.25 11.24 9.38
CA SER A 95 4.94 10.89 10.76
C SER A 95 4.70 9.41 10.94
N LEU A 96 3.90 8.77 10.08
CA LEU A 96 3.67 7.33 10.21
C LEU A 96 4.93 6.49 9.90
N LEU A 97 5.70 6.80 8.85
CA LEU A 97 6.92 6.03 8.52
C LEU A 97 8.01 6.23 9.59
N ILE A 98 8.08 7.43 10.19
CA ILE A 98 8.97 7.76 11.30
C ILE A 98 8.48 7.10 12.61
N GLU A 99 7.20 7.24 12.95
CA GLU A 99 6.58 6.69 14.17
C GLU A 99 6.60 5.17 14.21
N THR A 100 6.52 4.53 13.04
CA THR A 100 6.55 3.07 12.92
C THR A 100 7.95 2.50 13.04
N GLY A 101 8.99 3.28 12.72
CA GLY A 101 10.40 2.87 12.81
C GLY A 101 10.81 1.82 11.78
N ASP A 102 10.00 1.60 10.73
CA ASP A 102 10.28 0.61 9.69
C ASP A 102 11.34 1.07 8.67
N LEU A 103 11.51 2.40 8.54
CA LEU A 103 12.54 3.03 7.73
C LEU A 103 13.52 3.80 8.64
N LYS A 104 14.80 3.73 8.30
CA LYS A 104 15.87 4.49 8.95
C LYS A 104 15.84 5.95 8.48
N GLU A 105 16.46 6.83 9.26
CA GLU A 105 16.53 8.26 8.93
C GLU A 105 17.20 8.50 7.56
N GLU A 106 18.25 7.74 7.24
CA GLU A 106 18.95 7.84 5.96
C GLU A 106 18.06 7.40 4.79
N GLU A 107 17.19 6.41 5.01
CA GLU A 107 16.24 5.90 4.01
C GLU A 107 15.12 6.91 3.74
N ILE A 108 14.68 7.64 4.77
CA ILE A 108 13.73 8.75 4.63
C ILE A 108 14.39 9.92 3.89
N LYS A 109 15.66 10.20 4.20
CA LYS A 109 16.44 11.21 3.47
C LYS A 109 16.58 10.84 2.00
N GLU A 110 16.85 9.58 1.69
CA GLU A 110 16.92 9.07 0.31
C GLU A 110 15.63 9.33 -0.48
N LEU A 111 14.45 9.14 0.14
CA LEU A 111 13.16 9.48 -0.48
C LEU A 111 13.06 10.96 -0.82
N THR A 112 13.53 11.83 0.07
CA THR A 112 13.53 13.28 -0.12
C THR A 112 14.48 13.68 -1.25
N GLU A 113 15.70 13.14 -1.26
CA GLU A 113 16.71 13.38 -2.30
C GLU A 113 16.22 12.92 -3.69
N LYS A 114 15.49 11.82 -3.75
CA LYS A 114 14.86 11.30 -4.98
C LYS A 114 13.52 11.96 -5.32
N ARG A 115 13.09 12.98 -4.57
CA ARG A 115 11.85 13.74 -4.80
C ARG A 115 10.61 12.85 -4.82
N ALA A 116 10.56 11.87 -3.92
CA ALA A 116 9.36 11.09 -3.69
C ALA A 116 8.20 12.01 -3.30
N VAL A 117 7.03 11.78 -3.87
CA VAL A 117 5.80 12.50 -3.48
C VAL A 117 4.79 11.61 -2.79
N GLY A 118 4.88 10.29 -3.01
CA GLY A 118 3.93 9.35 -2.42
C GLY A 118 4.36 7.90 -2.51
N GLY A 119 3.52 7.03 -1.95
CA GLY A 119 3.67 5.59 -2.08
C GLY A 119 2.38 4.79 -1.90
N ILE A 120 2.36 3.61 -2.49
CA ILE A 120 1.28 2.61 -2.41
C ILE A 120 1.92 1.27 -2.06
N CYS A 121 1.46 0.62 -0.99
CA CYS A 121 2.01 -0.68 -0.54
C CYS A 121 3.55 -0.67 -0.44
N GLY A 122 4.14 0.42 0.07
CA GLY A 122 5.60 0.57 0.20
C GLY A 122 6.37 0.73 -1.12
N ASN A 123 5.67 0.91 -2.25
CA ASN A 123 6.26 1.33 -3.52
C ASN A 123 6.20 2.85 -3.58
N PHE A 124 7.34 3.52 -3.60
CA PHE A 124 7.42 4.99 -3.63
C PHE A 124 7.65 5.50 -5.05
N PHE A 125 7.11 6.66 -5.37
CA PHE A 125 7.19 7.26 -6.71
C PHE A 125 7.35 8.79 -6.68
N ASP A 126 7.91 9.31 -7.79
CA ASP A 126 8.01 10.76 -8.05
C ASP A 126 6.69 11.37 -8.55
N ILE A 127 6.66 12.69 -8.75
CA ILE A 127 5.48 13.43 -9.23
C ILE A 127 5.07 13.09 -10.68
N ARG A 128 5.94 12.39 -11.42
CA ARG A 128 5.65 11.87 -12.76
C ARG A 128 5.14 10.43 -12.70
N GLY A 129 5.12 9.84 -11.50
CA GLY A 129 4.68 8.48 -11.25
C GLY A 129 5.73 7.43 -11.57
N HIS A 130 7.00 7.79 -11.75
CA HIS A 130 8.05 6.79 -11.86
C HIS A 130 8.34 6.19 -10.48
N LEU A 131 8.36 4.85 -10.40
CA LEU A 131 8.80 4.17 -9.19
C LEU A 131 10.27 4.52 -8.91
N LEU A 132 10.56 4.78 -7.65
CA LEU A 132 11.89 5.12 -7.20
C LEU A 132 12.68 3.85 -6.88
N ASP A 133 13.87 3.76 -7.43
CA ASP A 133 14.87 2.80 -7.00
C ASP A 133 15.53 3.31 -5.71
N VAL A 134 15.07 2.80 -4.57
CA VAL A 134 15.54 3.15 -3.22
C VAL A 134 16.17 1.95 -2.54
N SER A 135 17.20 2.19 -1.73
CA SER A 135 18.01 1.15 -1.09
C SER A 135 17.20 0.11 -0.32
N PHE A 136 16.10 0.52 0.33
CA PHE A 136 15.27 -0.35 1.15
C PHE A 136 14.22 -1.16 0.37
N ASN A 137 14.08 -0.97 -0.95
CA ASN A 137 13.22 -1.83 -1.79
C ASN A 137 13.60 -3.31 -1.64
N MET A 138 14.89 -3.60 -1.49
CA MET A 138 15.42 -4.96 -1.26
C MET A 138 15.02 -5.57 0.10
N ARG A 139 14.34 -4.82 0.97
CA ARG A 139 13.82 -5.28 2.27
C ARG A 139 12.30 -5.38 2.30
N ARG A 140 11.59 -4.80 1.32
CA ARG A 140 10.13 -4.71 1.30
C ARG A 140 9.45 -6.06 1.06
N ILE A 141 8.41 -6.36 1.84
CA ILE A 141 7.52 -7.51 1.66
C ILE A 141 6.10 -7.01 1.38
N ALA A 142 5.78 -6.92 0.10
CA ALA A 142 4.49 -6.43 -0.40
C ALA A 142 4.30 -6.94 -1.83
N VAL A 143 3.06 -6.84 -2.33
CA VAL A 143 2.76 -7.02 -3.74
C VAL A 143 3.63 -6.10 -4.61
N ARG A 144 3.95 -6.57 -5.82
CA ARG A 144 4.55 -5.75 -6.87
C ARG A 144 3.43 -4.99 -7.58
N LEU A 145 3.47 -3.66 -7.60
CA LEU A 145 2.43 -2.87 -8.26
C LEU A 145 2.40 -3.10 -9.77
N GLU A 146 3.56 -3.39 -10.34
CA GLU A 146 3.74 -3.75 -11.72
C GLU A 146 2.90 -4.97 -12.08
N ARG A 147 2.80 -5.97 -11.19
CA ARG A 147 1.99 -7.19 -11.42
C ARG A 147 0.50 -6.88 -11.47
N LEU A 148 0.02 -5.99 -10.60
CA LEU A 148 -1.37 -5.53 -10.66
C LEU A 148 -1.66 -4.80 -11.98
N LYS A 149 -0.71 -3.98 -12.45
CA LYS A 149 -0.83 -3.24 -13.71
C LYS A 149 -0.76 -4.15 -14.93
N GLU A 150 0.23 -5.04 -14.99
CA GLU A 150 0.41 -6.05 -16.06
C GLU A 150 -0.81 -6.97 -16.17
N GLY A 151 -1.37 -7.39 -15.04
CA GLY A 151 -2.58 -8.20 -14.97
C GLY A 151 -3.87 -7.43 -15.23
N ASN A 152 -3.82 -6.13 -15.54
CA ASN A 152 -4.98 -5.25 -15.72
C ASN A 152 -5.98 -5.30 -14.54
N ARG A 153 -5.47 -5.46 -13.31
CA ARG A 153 -6.31 -5.56 -12.11
C ARG A 153 -6.98 -4.22 -11.82
N LYS A 154 -8.19 -4.25 -11.26
CA LYS A 154 -8.87 -3.02 -10.84
C LYS A 154 -8.26 -2.52 -9.54
N VAL A 155 -7.52 -1.41 -9.60
CA VAL A 155 -6.90 -0.80 -8.42
C VAL A 155 -7.66 0.46 -8.02
N ILE A 156 -8.44 0.36 -6.94
CA ILE A 156 -9.22 1.46 -6.36
C ILE A 156 -8.41 2.09 -5.24
N ALA A 157 -7.96 3.32 -5.45
CA ALA A 157 -7.35 4.14 -4.42
C ALA A 157 -8.41 4.98 -3.69
N ILE A 158 -8.32 5.01 -2.36
CA ILE A 158 -9.07 5.95 -1.53
C ILE A 158 -8.07 6.87 -0.83
N ALA A 159 -8.01 8.12 -1.29
CA ALA A 159 -7.10 9.12 -0.76
C ALA A 159 -7.64 10.53 -1.03
N GLY A 160 -7.39 11.45 -0.11
CA GLY A 160 -7.82 12.84 -0.18
C GLY A 160 -7.10 13.67 0.87
N GLY A 161 -7.32 14.98 0.85
CA GLY A 161 -6.64 15.96 1.69
C GLY A 161 -5.60 16.79 0.93
N LYS A 162 -5.48 18.06 1.30
CA LYS A 162 -4.55 19.03 0.70
C LYS A 162 -3.10 18.54 0.76
N GLU A 163 -2.76 17.78 1.79
CA GLU A 163 -1.44 17.22 2.03
C GLU A 163 -1.06 16.05 1.12
N LYS A 164 -2.02 15.41 0.44
CA LYS A 164 -1.79 14.24 -0.43
C LYS A 164 -1.95 14.52 -1.91
N LYS A 165 -2.26 15.77 -2.29
CA LYS A 165 -2.52 16.17 -3.68
C LYS A 165 -1.42 15.73 -4.66
N GLU A 166 -0.16 16.00 -4.34
CA GLU A 166 0.98 15.60 -5.17
C GLU A 166 1.19 14.09 -5.23
N ALA A 167 0.99 13.38 -4.10
CA ALA A 167 1.05 11.93 -4.05
C ALA A 167 -0.02 11.28 -4.95
N ILE A 168 -1.24 11.81 -4.90
CA ILE A 168 -2.35 11.34 -5.72
C ILE A 168 -2.08 11.62 -7.20
N LEU A 169 -1.56 12.79 -7.53
CA LEU A 169 -1.16 13.14 -8.90
C LEU A 169 -0.06 12.22 -9.43
N GLY A 170 0.96 11.93 -8.63
CA GLY A 170 2.02 10.96 -8.98
C GLY A 170 1.45 9.56 -9.25
N ALA A 171 0.55 9.08 -8.39
CA ALA A 171 -0.11 7.78 -8.58
C ALA A 171 -0.93 7.72 -9.88
N LEU A 172 -1.66 8.79 -10.20
CA LEU A 172 -2.45 8.92 -11.42
C LEU A 172 -1.57 8.95 -12.68
N ARG A 173 -0.52 9.78 -12.67
CA ARG A 173 0.44 9.91 -13.81
C ARG A 173 1.19 8.60 -14.07
N GLY A 174 1.56 7.88 -13.02
CA GLY A 174 2.20 6.57 -13.11
C GLY A 174 1.25 5.44 -13.56
N ARG A 175 -0.07 5.72 -13.62
CA ARG A 175 -1.12 4.74 -13.88
C ARG A 175 -1.04 3.54 -12.94
N TRP A 176 -0.75 3.80 -11.66
CA TRP A 176 -0.69 2.78 -10.61
C TRP A 176 -2.07 2.46 -10.03
N ILE A 177 -3.05 3.30 -10.33
CA ILE A 177 -4.44 3.16 -9.91
C ILE A 177 -5.35 3.24 -11.14
N THR A 178 -6.48 2.54 -11.10
CA THR A 178 -7.50 2.59 -12.15
C THR A 178 -8.74 3.38 -11.73
N THR A 179 -8.92 3.59 -10.43
CA THR A 179 -10.04 4.37 -9.88
C THR A 179 -9.57 5.15 -8.66
N LEU A 180 -9.96 6.41 -8.56
CA LEU A 180 -9.72 7.27 -7.39
C LEU A 180 -11.04 7.65 -6.73
N VAL A 181 -11.15 7.41 -5.43
CA VAL A 181 -12.16 8.00 -4.56
C VAL A 181 -11.47 9.06 -3.71
N THR A 182 -11.86 10.32 -3.89
CA THR A 182 -11.23 11.48 -3.24
C THR A 182 -12.26 12.53 -2.83
N ASP A 183 -11.84 13.53 -2.06
CA ASP A 183 -12.66 14.68 -1.69
C ASP A 183 -12.67 15.76 -2.78
N GLU A 184 -13.64 16.67 -2.71
CA GLU A 184 -13.84 17.72 -3.71
C GLU A 184 -12.62 18.65 -3.86
N ILE A 185 -11.96 19.01 -2.76
CA ILE A 185 -10.83 19.95 -2.75
C ILE A 185 -9.61 19.35 -3.46
N THR A 186 -9.40 18.04 -3.29
CA THR A 186 -8.40 17.28 -4.01
C THR A 186 -8.79 17.10 -5.48
N GLY A 187 -10.03 16.71 -5.76
CA GLY A 187 -10.53 16.53 -7.12
C GLY A 187 -10.42 17.78 -7.98
N ARG A 188 -10.84 18.95 -7.47
CA ARG A 188 -10.72 20.23 -8.19
C ARG A 188 -9.28 20.56 -8.53
N TRP A 189 -8.36 20.39 -7.58
CA TRP A 189 -6.95 20.66 -7.82
C TRP A 189 -6.34 19.73 -8.87
N LEU A 190 -6.74 18.45 -8.89
CA LEU A 190 -6.30 17.48 -9.90
C LEU A 190 -6.80 17.82 -11.31
N LEU A 191 -7.93 18.51 -11.47
CA LEU A 191 -8.40 18.95 -12.79
C LEU A 191 -7.56 20.08 -13.39
N GLU A 192 -6.76 20.76 -12.58
CA GLU A 192 -5.91 21.88 -12.98
C GLU A 192 -4.43 21.47 -13.22
N HIS A 193 -4.06 20.20 -13.03
CA HIS A 193 -2.66 19.70 -13.03
C HIS A 193 -2.47 18.36 -13.75
#